data_AF-A0A554L113-F1
#
_entry.id   AF-A0A554L113-F1
#
_cell.length_a   1.000
_cell.length_b   1.000
_cell.length_c   1.000
_cell.angle_alpha   90.00
_cell.angle_beta   90.00
_cell.angle_gamma   90.00
#
_symmetry.space_group_name_H-M   'P 1'
#
loop_
_entity.id
_entity.type
_entity.pdbx_description
1 polymer ?
#
loop_
_entity_poly.entity_id
_entity_poly.type
_entity_poly.pdbx_seq_one_letter_code
_entity_poly.pdbx_strand_id
1 'polypeptide(L)'
;MNSAIANRMKQVSLHGRALALIAVLFFLIHTWAYVNEVYHNVPRVDVPIHILFGVWLALLLLHPIFRERRLTLPAIFGAVMVVGVGWEFLEYIYDTVLTIPRGLPTAQHGVAETIRDLLCNGTGAAVTLTFFRSKKYFW
;
A
#
# COMPACT_ATOMS: atom_id res chain seq x y z
N MET A 1 -18.43 -18.80 27.37
CA MET A 1 -17.33 -18.10 26.65
C MET A 1 -17.06 -16.77 27.33
N ASN A 2 -15.82 -16.48 27.72
CA ASN A 2 -15.47 -15.27 28.49
C ASN A 2 -15.75 -14.01 27.65
N SER A 3 -16.48 -13.03 28.20
CA SER A 3 -16.88 -11.79 27.50
C SER A 3 -15.68 -11.02 26.95
N ALA A 4 -14.52 -11.10 27.63
CA ALA A 4 -13.27 -10.53 27.17
C ALA A 4 -12.75 -11.15 25.86
N ILE A 5 -12.89 -12.47 25.70
CA ILE A 5 -12.46 -13.19 24.48
C ILE A 5 -13.37 -12.81 23.30
N ALA A 6 -14.68 -12.75 23.52
CA ALA A 6 -15.64 -12.36 22.50
C ALA A 6 -15.40 -10.92 22.00
N ASN A 7 -15.12 -9.99 22.91
CA ASN A 7 -14.82 -8.60 22.56
C ASN A 7 -13.51 -8.47 21.76
N ARG A 8 -12.46 -9.21 22.15
CA ARG A 8 -11.19 -9.24 21.40
C ARG A 8 -11.36 -9.75 19.97
N MET A 9 -12.14 -10.82 19.78
CA MET A 9 -12.41 -11.37 18.45
C MET A 9 -13.18 -10.37 17.57
N LYS A 10 -14.21 -9.72 18.12
CA LYS A 10 -14.94 -8.66 17.42
C LYS A 10 -14.02 -7.52 16.99
N GLN A 11 -13.13 -7.07 17.86
CA GLN A 11 -12.19 -5.98 17.55
C GLN A 11 -11.21 -6.33 16.42
N VAL A 12 -10.62 -7.54 16.44
CA VAL A 12 -9.75 -8.02 15.36
C VAL A 12 -10.52 -8.08 14.03
N SER A 13 -11.77 -8.53 14.06
CA SER A 13 -12.62 -8.57 12.86
C SER A 13 -12.94 -7.17 12.31
N LEU A 14 -13.09 -6.17 13.17
CA LEU A 14 -13.35 -4.79 12.78
C LEU A 14 -12.12 -4.16 12.12
N HIS A 15 -10.93 -4.32 12.72
CA HIS A 15 -9.68 -3.80 12.14
C HIS A 15 -9.37 -4.43 10.77
N GLY A 16 -9.57 -5.74 10.62
CA GLY A 16 -9.41 -6.42 9.34
C GLY A 16 -10.37 -5.89 8.27
N ARG A 17 -11.64 -5.66 8.63
CA ARG A 17 -12.63 -5.03 7.72
C ARG A 17 -12.25 -3.62 7.34
N ALA A 18 -11.74 -2.82 8.29
CA ALA A 18 -11.28 -1.47 8.01
C ALA A 18 -10.10 -1.46 7.03
N LEU A 19 -9.12 -2.34 7.22
CA LEU A 19 -7.98 -2.48 6.30
C LEU A 19 -8.44 -2.91 4.90
N ALA A 20 -9.39 -3.84 4.80
CA ALA A 20 -9.95 -4.25 3.51
C ALA A 20 -10.70 -3.10 2.83
N LEU A 21 -11.49 -2.33 3.58
CA LEU A 21 -12.20 -1.15 3.05
C LEU A 21 -11.22 -0.10 2.53
N ILE A 22 -10.13 0.17 3.26
CA ILE A 22 -9.07 1.08 2.81
C ILE A 22 -8.46 0.60 1.48
N ALA A 23 -8.24 -0.70 1.32
CA ALA A 23 -7.72 -1.27 0.06
C ALA A 23 -8.67 -1.03 -1.11
N VAL A 24 -9.98 -1.25 -0.90
CA VAL A 24 -11.02 -0.98 -1.90
C VAL A 24 -11.05 0.50 -2.25
N LEU A 25 -10.98 1.39 -1.26
CA LEU A 25 -10.96 2.83 -1.47
C LEU A 25 -9.73 3.28 -2.26
N PHE A 26 -8.53 2.75 -1.98
CA PHE A 26 -7.33 3.01 -2.78
C PHE A 26 -7.54 2.64 -4.23
N PHE A 27 -8.04 1.43 -4.50
CA PHE A 27 -8.28 0.96 -5.86
C PHE A 27 -9.29 1.85 -6.61
N LEU A 28 -10.38 2.25 -5.95
CA LEU A 28 -11.38 3.14 -6.52
C LEU A 28 -10.82 4.55 -6.80
N ILE A 29 -10.09 5.12 -5.85
CA ILE A 29 -9.47 6.45 -6.00
C ILE A 29 -8.44 6.44 -7.11
N HIS A 30 -7.57 5.42 -7.16
CA HIS A 30 -6.55 5.29 -8.20
C HIS A 30 -7.18 5.12 -9.58
N THR A 31 -8.19 4.25 -9.71
CA THR A 31 -8.93 4.07 -10.98
C THR A 31 -9.61 5.37 -11.42
N TRP A 32 -10.26 6.07 -10.50
CA TRP A 32 -10.88 7.37 -10.78
C TRP A 32 -9.85 8.42 -11.20
N ALA A 33 -8.72 8.51 -10.49
CA ALA A 33 -7.63 9.43 -10.77
C ALA A 33 -7.00 9.16 -12.13
N TYR A 34 -6.84 7.89 -12.51
CA TYR A 34 -6.36 7.49 -13.83
C TYR A 34 -7.35 7.89 -14.93
N VAL A 35 -8.64 7.53 -14.80
CA VAL A 35 -9.68 7.83 -15.80
C VAL A 35 -9.88 9.34 -16.03
N ASN A 36 -9.65 10.16 -15.00
CA ASN A 36 -9.78 11.62 -15.09
C ASN A 36 -8.43 12.33 -15.30
N GLU A 37 -7.37 11.58 -15.64
CA GLU A 37 -6.02 12.12 -15.89
C GLU A 37 -5.47 12.98 -14.73
N VAL A 38 -5.91 12.72 -13.50
CA VAL A 38 -5.51 13.50 -12.31
C VAL A 38 -4.02 13.39 -12.09
N TYR A 39 -3.42 12.23 -12.37
CA TYR A 39 -1.99 12.01 -12.24
C TYR A 39 -1.16 12.85 -13.23
N HIS A 40 -1.70 13.19 -14.40
CA HIS A 40 -1.04 14.07 -15.37
C HIS A 40 -1.24 15.54 -14.99
N ASN A 41 -2.46 15.90 -14.59
CA ASN A 41 -2.83 17.30 -14.32
C ASN A 41 -2.33 17.78 -12.93
N VAL A 42 -2.24 16.87 -11.97
CA VAL A 42 -1.81 17.14 -10.60
C VAL A 42 -0.87 16.02 -10.11
N PRO A 43 0.37 15.91 -10.63
CA PRO A 43 1.30 14.82 -10.30
C PRO A 43 1.63 14.71 -8.80
N ARG A 44 1.45 15.81 -8.05
CA ARG A 44 1.66 15.84 -6.59
C ARG A 44 0.68 14.97 -5.80
N VAL A 45 -0.44 14.56 -6.39
CA VAL A 45 -1.42 13.65 -5.76
C VAL A 45 -0.87 12.24 -5.63
N ASP A 46 0.10 11.88 -6.46
CA ASP A 46 0.68 10.56 -6.51
C ASP A 46 1.54 10.22 -5.28
N VAL A 47 2.40 11.17 -4.89
CA VAL A 47 3.26 11.09 -3.70
C VAL A 47 2.51 10.67 -2.41
N PRO A 48 1.43 11.37 -1.98
CA PRO A 48 0.72 10.97 -0.77
C PRO A 48 0.02 9.62 -0.91
N ILE A 49 -0.42 9.23 -2.12
CA ILE A 49 -1.03 7.92 -2.35
C ILE A 49 -0.01 6.81 -2.09
N HIS A 50 1.21 6.93 -2.63
CA HIS A 50 2.28 5.95 -2.40
C HIS A 50 2.72 5.87 -0.93
N ILE A 51 2.84 7.00 -0.24
CA ILE A 51 3.14 6.99 1.21
C ILE A 51 2.03 6.27 1.98
N LEU A 52 0.76 6.60 1.71
CA LEU A 52 -0.37 5.99 2.41
C LEU A 52 -0.51 4.50 2.08
N PHE A 53 -0.18 4.09 0.86
CA PHE A 53 -0.11 2.68 0.47
C PHE A 53 0.94 1.93 1.30
N GLY A 54 2.15 2.49 1.42
CA GLY A 54 3.21 1.93 2.25
C GLY A 54 2.82 1.78 3.71
N VAL A 55 2.13 2.79 4.28
CA VAL A 55 1.56 2.73 5.63
C VAL A 55 0.53 1.61 5.75
N TRP A 56 -0.44 1.57 4.83
CA TRP A 56 -1.53 0.60 4.86
C TRP A 56 -1.02 -0.84 4.77
N LEU A 57 -0.11 -1.13 3.84
CA LEU A 57 0.40 -2.48 3.65
C LEU A 57 1.26 -2.93 4.83
N ALA A 58 2.08 -2.03 5.41
CA ALA A 58 2.81 -2.33 6.64
C ALA A 58 1.86 -2.63 7.81
N LEU A 59 0.78 -1.84 7.99
CA LEU A 59 -0.25 -2.09 9.00
C LEU A 59 -0.97 -3.42 8.78
N LEU A 60 -1.26 -3.76 7.52
CA LEU A 60 -1.86 -5.04 7.16
C LEU A 60 -0.94 -6.19 7.57
N LEU A 61 0.35 -6.14 7.23
CA LEU A 61 1.31 -7.20 7.57
C LEU A 61 1.62 -7.30 9.07
N LEU A 62 1.49 -6.18 9.80
CA LEU A 62 1.54 -6.15 11.27
C LEU A 62 0.25 -6.65 11.92
N HIS A 63 -0.87 -6.72 11.19
CA HIS A 63 -2.17 -7.08 11.74
C HIS A 63 -2.16 -8.50 12.33
N PRO A 64 -2.86 -8.76 13.45
CA PRO A 64 -2.86 -10.07 14.10
C PRO A 64 -3.24 -11.26 13.22
N ILE A 65 -3.97 -11.02 12.12
CA ILE A 65 -4.32 -12.06 11.14
C ILE A 65 -3.09 -12.67 10.45
N PHE A 66 -1.98 -11.94 10.36
CA PHE A 66 -0.70 -12.42 9.82
C PHE A 66 0.31 -12.80 10.92
N ARG A 67 -0.08 -12.76 12.20
CA ARG A 67 0.81 -12.95 13.35
C ARG A 67 1.53 -14.31 13.35
N GLU A 68 0.87 -15.36 12.86
CA GLU A 68 1.45 -16.71 12.82
C GLU A 68 2.71 -16.79 11.93
N ARG A 69 2.89 -15.85 11.00
CA ARG A 69 4.04 -15.81 10.09
C ARG A 69 5.32 -15.26 10.72
N ARG A 70 5.27 -14.72 11.96
CA ARG A 70 6.43 -14.17 12.70
C ARG A 70 7.35 -13.28 11.84
N LEU A 71 6.75 -12.43 11.01
CA LEU A 71 7.52 -11.55 10.11
C LEU A 71 8.34 -10.56 10.93
N THR A 72 9.63 -10.48 10.64
CA THR A 72 10.52 -9.46 11.23
C THR A 72 10.24 -8.10 10.57
N LEU A 73 10.59 -6.99 11.24
CA LEU A 73 10.39 -5.66 10.67
C LEU A 73 11.09 -5.49 9.29
N PRO A 74 12.34 -5.97 9.07
CA PRO A 74 12.94 -5.97 7.74
C PRO A 74 12.17 -6.79 6.70
N ALA A 75 11.59 -7.93 7.09
CA ALA A 75 10.79 -8.75 6.19
C ALA A 75 9.49 -8.04 5.77
N ILE A 76 8.84 -7.33 6.69
CA ILE A 76 7.65 -6.53 6.37
C ILE A 76 8.01 -5.38 5.42
N PHE A 77 9.10 -4.66 5.72
CA PHE A 77 9.58 -3.59 4.83
C PHE A 77 9.90 -4.12 3.43
N GLY A 78 10.65 -5.22 3.34
CA GLY A 78 10.98 -5.86 2.06
C GLY A 78 9.73 -6.30 1.30
N ALA A 79 8.73 -6.85 1.98
CA ALA A 79 7.44 -7.21 1.36
C ALA A 79 6.72 -5.99 0.79
N VAL A 80 6.69 -4.86 1.50
CA VAL A 80 6.10 -3.61 0.96
C VAL A 80 6.86 -3.15 -0.29
N MET A 81 8.19 -3.18 -0.27
CA MET A 81 9.00 -2.78 -1.44
C MET A 81 8.78 -3.70 -2.65
N VAL A 82 8.67 -5.01 -2.44
CA VAL A 82 8.38 -5.97 -3.52
C VAL A 82 7.02 -5.70 -4.14
N VAL A 83 6.00 -5.43 -3.33
CA VAL A 83 4.67 -5.08 -3.86
C VAL A 83 4.72 -3.75 -4.62
N GLY A 84 5.45 -2.75 -4.10
CA GLY A 84 5.68 -1.49 -4.81
C GLY A 84 6.32 -1.70 -6.19
N VAL A 85 7.40 -2.48 -6.28
CA VAL A 85 8.04 -2.83 -7.57
C VAL A 85 7.07 -3.55 -8.49
N GLY A 86 6.26 -4.46 -7.96
CA GLY A 86 5.23 -5.15 -8.75
C GLY A 86 4.18 -4.21 -9.33
N TRP A 87 3.81 -3.16 -8.59
CA TRP A 87 2.87 -2.14 -9.05
C TRP A 87 3.43 -1.31 -10.20
N GLU A 88 4.65 -0.76 -10.03
CA GLU A 88 5.36 0.00 -11.06
C GLU A 88 5.56 -0.83 -12.34
N PHE A 89 5.85 -2.11 -12.19
CA PHE A 89 6.00 -3.01 -13.33
C PHE A 89 4.67 -3.29 -14.05
N LEU A 90 3.55 -3.30 -13.31
CA LEU A 90 2.21 -3.41 -13.90
C LEU A 90 1.87 -2.16 -14.71
N GLU A 91 2.20 -0.96 -14.22
CA GLU A 91 2.03 0.29 -14.97
C GLU A 91 2.87 0.30 -16.25
N TYR A 92 4.14 -0.12 -16.16
CA TYR A 92 5.01 -0.28 -17.33
C TYR A 92 4.41 -1.23 -18.39
N ILE A 93 3.91 -2.39 -17.97
CA ILE A 93 3.27 -3.36 -18.88
C ILE A 93 2.00 -2.76 -19.47
N TYR A 94 1.17 -2.15 -18.64
CA TYR A 94 -0.05 -1.49 -19.06
C TYR A 94 0.25 -0.45 -20.15
N ASP A 95 1.32 0.31 -19.99
CA ASP A 95 1.70 1.32 -20.97
C ASP A 95 2.19 0.75 -22.28
N THR A 96 3.11 -0.21 -22.18
CA THR A 96 3.74 -0.84 -23.34
C THR A 96 2.71 -1.61 -24.17
N VAL A 97 1.77 -2.30 -23.52
CA VAL A 97 0.83 -3.21 -24.18
C VAL A 97 -0.47 -2.52 -24.58
N LEU A 98 -0.95 -1.55 -23.80
CA LEU A 98 -2.30 -1.00 -23.96
C LEU A 98 -2.34 0.48 -24.33
N THR A 99 -1.55 1.35 -23.70
CA THR A 99 -1.71 2.82 -23.86
C THR A 99 -0.93 3.36 -25.04
N ILE A 100 0.39 3.11 -25.09
CA ILE A 100 1.29 3.62 -26.13
C ILE A 100 0.82 3.20 -27.53
N PRO A 101 0.46 1.92 -27.80
CA PRO A 101 -0.01 1.52 -29.14
C PRO A 101 -1.34 2.17 -29.56
N ARG A 102 -2.11 2.71 -28.61
CA ARG A 102 -3.42 3.32 -28.84
C ARG A 102 -3.40 4.84 -28.71
N GLY A 103 -2.25 5.45 -28.42
CA GLY A 103 -2.14 6.88 -28.16
C GLY A 103 -2.95 7.35 -26.94
N LEU A 104 -3.13 6.47 -25.95
CA LEU A 104 -3.80 6.81 -24.69
C LEU A 104 -2.79 7.35 -23.65
N PRO A 105 -3.24 8.08 -22.61
CA PRO A 105 -2.37 8.52 -21.52
C PRO A 105 -1.70 7.36 -20.80
N THR A 106 -0.40 7.51 -20.52
CA THR A 106 0.44 6.50 -19.86
C THR A 106 0.26 6.54 -18.35
N ALA A 107 0.18 5.38 -17.69
CA ALA A 107 0.14 5.28 -16.23
C ALA A 107 1.50 5.62 -15.60
N GLN A 108 2.59 5.13 -16.19
CA GLN A 108 3.95 5.35 -15.73
C GLN A 108 4.53 6.64 -16.33
N HIS A 109 5.03 7.53 -15.48
CA HIS A 109 5.65 8.79 -15.92
C HIS A 109 7.19 8.74 -15.99
N GLY A 110 7.73 7.53 -16.17
CA GLY A 110 9.16 7.26 -16.37
C GLY A 110 9.92 6.88 -15.10
N VAL A 111 11.21 6.58 -15.27
CA VAL A 111 12.05 5.95 -14.23
C VAL A 111 12.22 6.82 -12.99
N ALA A 112 12.32 8.14 -13.14
CA ALA A 112 12.48 9.04 -12.00
C ALA A 112 11.22 9.07 -11.11
N GLU A 113 10.03 9.00 -11.72
CA GLU A 113 8.74 8.85 -11.04
C GLU A 113 8.72 7.52 -10.28
N THR A 114 8.95 6.41 -10.98
CA THR A 114 9.01 5.07 -10.38
C THR A 114 9.94 4.99 -9.17
N ILE A 115 11.14 5.56 -9.25
CA ILE A 115 12.06 5.57 -8.09
C ILE A 115 11.47 6.38 -6.94
N ARG A 116 10.90 7.56 -7.22
CA ARG A 116 10.24 8.40 -6.21
C ARG A 116 9.09 7.64 -5.55
N ASP A 117 8.30 6.90 -6.31
CA ASP A 117 7.10 6.23 -5.81
C ASP A 117 7.46 5.00 -4.95
N LEU A 118 8.51 4.26 -5.34
CA LEU A 118 9.15 3.26 -4.49
C LEU A 118 9.69 3.84 -3.19
N LEU A 119 10.36 5.00 -3.23
CA LEU A 119 10.84 5.68 -2.03
C LEU A 119 9.68 6.16 -1.14
N CYS A 120 8.57 6.58 -1.72
CA CYS A 120 7.36 6.98 -1.00
C CYS A 120 6.71 5.77 -0.31
N ASN A 121 6.55 4.64 -1.01
CA ASN A 121 6.07 3.37 -0.45
C ASN A 121 6.95 2.94 0.74
N GLY A 122 8.28 2.97 0.55
CA GLY A 122 9.24 2.66 1.60
C GLY A 122 9.15 3.61 2.79
N THR A 123 8.98 4.91 2.54
CA THR A 123 8.84 5.92 3.60
C THR A 123 7.60 5.64 4.47
N GLY A 124 6.45 5.35 3.85
CA GLY A 124 5.23 4.98 4.57
C GLY A 124 5.41 3.73 5.45
N ALA A 125 6.07 2.71 4.91
CA ALA A 125 6.41 1.50 5.66
C ALA A 125 7.37 1.79 6.82
N ALA A 126 8.44 2.53 6.57
CA ALA A 126 9.46 2.86 7.58
C ALA A 126 8.90 3.66 8.76
N VAL A 127 8.04 4.66 8.47
CA VAL A 127 7.34 5.44 9.51
C VAL A 127 6.46 4.53 10.37
N THR A 128 5.67 3.66 9.72
CA THR A 128 4.79 2.71 10.40
C THR A 128 5.60 1.75 11.29
N LEU A 129 6.62 1.12 10.74
CA LEU A 129 7.44 0.15 11.47
C LEU A 129 8.20 0.80 12.63
N THR A 130 8.70 2.03 12.46
CA THR A 130 9.35 2.78 13.53
C THR A 130 8.39 3.09 14.68
N PHE A 131 7.16 3.53 14.35
CA PHE A 131 6.14 3.80 15.35
C PHE A 131 5.78 2.55 16.16
N PHE A 132 5.61 1.39 15.49
CA PHE A 132 5.23 0.15 16.15
C PHE A 132 6.41 -0.63 16.76
N ARG A 133 7.66 -0.34 16.41
CA ARG A 133 8.87 -0.96 17.00
C ARG A 133 8.94 -0.77 18.53
N SER A 134 8.55 0.42 19.01
CA SER A 134 8.65 0.78 20.44
C SER A 134 7.51 0.22 21.29
N LYS A 135 6.44 -0.24 20.64
CA LYS A 135 5.22 -0.71 21.29
C LYS A 135 5.44 -2.19 21.63
N LYS A 136 5.40 -2.53 22.93
CA LYS A 136 5.55 -3.90 23.50
C LYS A 136 4.46 -4.91 23.07
N TYR A 137 3.79 -4.65 21.95
CA TYR A 137 2.66 -5.41 21.42
C TYR A 137 3.11 -6.49 20.43
N PHE A 138 4.42 -6.67 20.21
CA PHE A 138 4.99 -7.54 19.18
C PHE A 138 5.94 -8.65 19.67
N TRP A 139 5.91 -8.98 20.96
CA TRP A 139 6.46 -10.24 21.49
C TRP A 139 5.35 -10.99 22.23
#